data_AF-A0A3S3N8R0-F1
#
_entry.id   AF-A0A3S3N8R0-F1
#
_cell.length_a   1.000
_cell.length_b   1.000
_cell.length_c   1.000
_cell.angle_alpha   90.00
_cell.angle_beta   90.00
_cell.angle_gamma   90.00
#
_symmetry.space_group_name_H-M   'P 1'
#
loop_
_entity.id
_entity.type
_entity.pdbx_description
1 polymer ?
#
loop_
_entity_poly.entity_id
_entity_poly.type
_entity_poly.pdbx_seq_one_letter_code
_entity_poly.pdbx_strand_id
1 'polypeptide(L)'
;MSMSMSAVPVLSPASSTLSFTQTLQNPKPHHVHPKTLTPSSIRSSSSPSLVAKDELLSLISDQERGLKTEGNPSKRSKIIEAIEALSIVGKDTITTDSLLSATWRMMWTTEKEQLFIIKNAPLFGTQAGDVLQVIDVEGGTLNNVITFPPSGVFFVRSSIEIASTQRVNFRFSSAVLRGKNWEFPLPPFGQGWFESIYLDDEIRVVKDIRGDYLVVDRAPYNWTE
;
A
#
# COMPACT_ATOMS: atom_id res chain seq x y z
N MET A 1 20.35 -45.41 -40.14
CA MET A 1 20.51 -44.06 -40.75
C MET A 1 20.82 -43.09 -39.62
N SER A 2 21.72 -42.11 -39.72
CA SER A 2 22.94 -41.96 -40.54
C SER A 2 23.86 -40.96 -39.82
N MET A 3 25.14 -40.90 -40.18
CA MET A 3 26.14 -39.97 -39.59
C MET A 3 25.96 -38.50 -40.01
N SER A 4 26.48 -37.57 -39.19
CA SER A 4 27.40 -36.45 -39.53
C SER A 4 27.19 -35.30 -38.51
N MET A 5 28.14 -34.81 -37.71
CA MET A 5 29.46 -34.19 -37.94
C MET A 5 29.47 -32.77 -38.59
N SER A 6 30.10 -31.85 -37.85
CA SER A 6 30.78 -30.60 -38.27
C SER A 6 29.88 -29.41 -38.71
N ALA A 7 30.29 -28.12 -38.66
CA ALA A 7 31.62 -27.52 -38.46
C ALA A 7 31.56 -26.09 -37.84
N VAL A 8 32.73 -25.49 -37.54
CA VAL A 8 32.96 -24.07 -37.19
C VAL A 8 33.91 -23.42 -38.22
N PRO A 9 33.66 -22.17 -38.65
CA PRO A 9 34.73 -21.16 -38.85
C PRO A 9 34.33 -19.78 -38.24
N VAL A 10 35.16 -18.78 -37.85
CA VAL A 10 36.58 -18.37 -38.01
C VAL A 10 36.77 -17.03 -38.78
N LEU A 11 37.25 -16.01 -38.04
CA LEU A 11 38.00 -14.76 -38.36
C LEU A 11 37.63 -13.75 -39.49
N SER A 12 37.29 -12.52 -39.04
CA SER A 12 38.04 -11.23 -39.22
C SER A 12 38.34 -10.63 -40.65
N PRO A 13 39.18 -9.57 -40.84
CA PRO A 13 38.70 -8.17 -40.95
C PRO A 13 39.27 -7.31 -42.13
N ALA A 14 38.71 -6.10 -42.36
CA ALA A 14 39.34 -4.96 -43.07
C ALA A 14 38.63 -3.64 -42.65
N SER A 15 39.22 -2.47 -42.38
CA SER A 15 40.43 -1.74 -42.83
C SER A 15 40.35 -1.04 -44.20
N SER A 16 40.15 0.28 -44.19
CA SER A 16 40.54 1.19 -45.29
C SER A 16 40.77 2.64 -44.82
N THR A 17 42.06 2.96 -44.77
CA THR A 17 42.80 4.17 -44.40
C THR A 17 42.62 5.37 -45.34
N LEU A 18 43.22 6.51 -44.91
CA LEU A 18 43.57 7.77 -45.63
C LEU A 18 42.51 8.91 -45.56
N SER A 19 42.87 10.20 -45.52
CA SER A 19 44.21 10.84 -45.57
C SER A 19 44.32 12.15 -44.72
N PHE A 20 45.46 12.84 -44.81
CA PHE A 20 45.88 14.05 -44.08
C PHE A 20 45.81 15.32 -44.96
N THR A 21 45.43 16.48 -44.42
CA THR A 21 46.08 17.78 -44.76
C THR A 21 45.80 18.86 -43.71
N GLN A 22 46.80 19.70 -43.44
CA GLN A 22 46.80 20.71 -42.37
C GLN A 22 47.27 22.05 -42.95
N THR A 23 46.53 23.14 -42.67
CA THR A 23 47.03 24.52 -42.82
C THR A 23 46.50 25.41 -41.71
N LEU A 24 47.40 26.15 -41.05
CA LEU A 24 47.09 27.08 -39.96
C LEU A 24 46.46 28.39 -40.48
N GLN A 25 45.58 29.00 -39.68
CA GLN A 25 45.50 30.46 -39.48
C GLN A 25 44.62 30.83 -38.27
N ASN A 26 45.07 31.82 -37.49
CA ASN A 26 44.39 32.47 -36.34
C ASN A 26 45.20 33.76 -36.02
N PRO A 27 44.73 34.78 -35.26
CA PRO A 27 43.38 35.15 -34.82
C PRO A 27 42.98 36.62 -35.17
N LYS A 28 41.72 37.03 -34.91
CA LYS A 28 41.30 38.40 -34.46
C LYS A 28 39.79 38.47 -34.12
N PRO A 29 39.26 39.51 -33.40
CA PRO A 29 38.85 39.27 -32.01
C PRO A 29 37.36 39.52 -31.67
N HIS A 30 37.00 39.03 -30.48
CA HIS A 30 35.84 39.30 -29.63
C HIS A 30 34.71 40.24 -30.13
N HIS A 31 33.49 39.67 -30.20
CA HIS A 31 32.28 40.36 -29.77
C HIS A 31 31.61 39.55 -28.65
N VAL A 32 31.20 40.23 -27.58
CA VAL A 32 30.53 39.60 -26.42
C VAL A 32 29.03 39.57 -26.68
N HIS A 33 28.44 38.38 -26.72
CA HIS A 33 26.99 38.21 -26.63
C HIS A 33 26.57 37.93 -25.18
N PRO A 34 25.47 38.54 -24.69
CA PRO A 34 24.96 38.28 -23.35
C PRO A 34 24.43 36.84 -23.25
N LYS A 35 24.78 36.13 -22.17
CA LYS A 35 24.22 34.81 -21.86
C LYS A 35 22.77 35.00 -21.40
N THR A 36 21.80 34.66 -22.26
CA THR A 36 20.41 34.52 -21.87
C THR A 36 20.28 33.37 -20.87
N LEU A 37 20.15 33.70 -19.59
CA LEU A 37 19.84 32.73 -18.54
C LEU A 37 18.38 32.28 -18.68
N THR A 38 18.16 31.17 -19.36
CA THR A 38 16.89 30.44 -19.28
C THR A 38 16.73 29.87 -17.86
N PRO A 39 15.66 30.23 -17.12
CA PRO A 39 15.40 29.59 -15.83
C PRO A 39 14.86 28.18 -16.08
N SER A 40 15.73 27.17 -15.93
CA SER A 40 15.31 25.77 -15.80
C SER A 40 14.58 25.59 -14.47
N SER A 41 13.31 26.00 -14.44
CA SER A 41 12.39 25.68 -13.35
C SER A 41 12.13 24.18 -13.38
N ILE A 42 12.88 23.44 -12.56
CA ILE A 42 12.58 22.04 -12.25
C ILE A 42 11.27 22.06 -11.45
N ARG A 43 10.13 22.06 -12.16
CA ARG A 43 8.86 21.66 -11.56
C ARG A 43 8.98 20.18 -11.25
N SER A 44 9.19 19.85 -9.98
CA SER A 44 8.88 18.56 -9.42
C SER A 44 7.37 18.32 -9.53
N SER A 45 6.92 17.90 -10.70
CA SER A 45 5.55 17.41 -10.89
C SER A 45 5.43 16.08 -10.15
N SER A 46 4.96 16.14 -8.90
CA SER A 46 4.48 14.95 -8.19
C SER A 46 3.44 14.25 -9.07
N SER A 47 3.48 12.92 -9.10
CA SER A 47 2.46 12.16 -9.81
C SER A 47 1.09 12.39 -9.16
N PRO A 48 -0.02 12.32 -9.91
CA PRO A 48 -1.37 12.46 -9.35
C PRO A 48 -1.64 11.49 -8.18
N SER A 49 -1.01 10.31 -8.21
CA SER A 49 -1.03 9.32 -7.13
C SER A 49 -0.49 9.86 -5.80
N LEU A 50 0.67 10.52 -5.82
CA LEU A 50 1.30 11.07 -4.62
C LEU A 50 0.46 12.21 -4.04
N VAL A 51 -0.09 13.09 -4.88
CA VAL A 51 -0.93 14.20 -4.41
C VAL A 51 -2.22 13.69 -3.74
N ALA A 52 -2.90 12.72 -4.33
CA ALA A 52 -4.11 12.12 -3.75
C ALA A 52 -3.82 11.35 -2.44
N LYS A 53 -2.67 10.64 -2.39
CA LYS A 53 -2.19 9.95 -1.18
C LYS A 53 -1.86 10.94 -0.06
N ASP A 54 -1.07 11.98 -0.34
CA ASP A 54 -0.68 13.01 0.63
C ASP A 54 -1.91 13.74 1.19
N GLU A 55 -2.90 14.06 0.35
CA GLU A 55 -4.17 14.65 0.77
C GLU A 55 -4.95 13.72 1.70
N LEU A 56 -5.11 12.44 1.34
CA LEU A 56 -5.79 11.45 2.18
C LEU A 56 -5.09 11.30 3.54
N LEU A 57 -3.77 11.15 3.55
CA LEU A 57 -2.96 11.00 4.77
C LEU A 57 -3.07 12.25 5.67
N SER A 58 -3.00 13.44 5.09
CA SER A 58 -3.22 14.71 5.79
C SER A 58 -4.63 14.79 6.40
N LEU A 59 -5.65 14.36 5.67
CA LEU A 59 -7.04 14.36 6.14
C LEU A 59 -7.30 13.40 7.30
N ILE A 60 -6.64 12.24 7.37
CA ILE A 60 -6.88 11.23 8.43
C ILE A 60 -5.95 11.36 9.65
N SER A 61 -4.81 12.05 9.53
CA SER A 61 -3.71 12.07 10.51
C SER A 61 -4.12 12.37 11.97
N ASP A 62 -5.12 13.22 12.18
CA ASP A 62 -5.59 13.66 13.49
C ASP A 62 -6.92 12.98 13.93
N GLN A 63 -7.47 12.06 13.13
CA GLN A 63 -8.86 11.57 13.25
C GLN A 63 -9.07 10.39 14.22
N GLU A 64 -8.03 9.97 14.95
CA GLU A 64 -8.08 8.91 15.97
C GLU A 64 -8.72 7.61 15.45
N ARG A 65 -8.14 7.05 14.39
CA ARG A 65 -8.62 5.84 13.69
C ARG A 65 -10.04 5.94 13.08
N GLY A 66 -10.66 7.11 13.14
CA GLY A 66 -12.00 7.37 12.60
C GLY A 66 -13.00 7.89 13.65
N LEU A 67 -12.65 7.84 14.94
CA LEU A 67 -13.53 8.24 16.05
C LEU A 67 -14.01 9.70 15.94
N LYS A 68 -13.13 10.63 15.54
CA LYS A 68 -13.52 12.04 15.37
C LYS A 68 -14.41 12.26 14.15
N THR A 69 -14.23 11.46 13.09
CA THR A 69 -15.00 11.55 11.85
C THR A 69 -16.37 10.89 11.92
N GLU A 70 -16.59 9.93 12.82
CA GLU A 70 -17.90 9.29 13.02
C GLU A 70 -19.01 10.34 13.26
N GLY A 71 -18.73 11.34 14.11
CA GLY A 71 -19.62 12.44 14.43
C GLY A 71 -19.54 13.66 13.51
N ASN A 72 -18.72 13.63 12.44
CA ASN A 72 -18.48 14.78 11.57
C ASN A 72 -18.71 14.44 10.08
N PRO A 73 -19.96 14.55 9.59
CA PRO A 73 -20.31 14.21 8.21
C PRO A 73 -19.50 14.98 7.17
N SER A 74 -19.22 16.27 7.39
CA SER A 74 -18.48 17.09 6.43
C SER A 74 -17.02 16.64 6.28
N LYS A 75 -16.33 16.36 7.39
CA LYS A 75 -14.96 15.81 7.36
C LYS A 75 -14.96 14.38 6.78
N ARG A 76 -15.95 13.54 7.13
CA ARG A 76 -16.10 12.19 6.57
C ARG A 76 -16.27 12.23 5.05
N SER A 77 -17.11 13.12 4.51
CA SER A 77 -17.28 13.26 3.06
C SER A 77 -15.98 13.64 2.36
N LYS A 78 -15.17 14.56 2.93
CA LYS A 78 -13.87 14.94 2.36
C LYS A 78 -12.86 13.78 2.34
N ILE A 79 -12.85 12.95 3.39
CA ILE A 79 -11.98 11.75 3.40
C ILE A 79 -12.44 10.75 2.34
N ILE A 80 -13.76 10.53 2.19
CA ILE A 80 -14.30 9.65 1.15
C ILE A 80 -13.99 10.20 -0.26
N GLU A 81 -14.06 11.52 -0.46
CA GLU A 81 -13.69 12.18 -1.73
C GLU A 81 -12.21 11.94 -2.07
N ALA A 82 -11.29 12.08 -1.10
CA ALA A 82 -9.87 11.75 -1.28
C ALA A 82 -9.63 10.25 -1.54
N ILE A 83 -10.39 9.36 -0.89
CA ILE A 83 -10.36 7.92 -1.15
C ILE A 83 -10.81 7.60 -2.58
N GLU A 84 -11.87 8.23 -3.07
CA GLU A 84 -12.35 8.01 -4.45
C GLU A 84 -11.42 8.66 -5.50
N ALA A 85 -10.74 9.76 -5.18
CA ALA A 85 -9.66 10.28 -6.02
C ALA A 85 -8.51 9.26 -6.14
N LEU A 86 -8.17 8.57 -5.05
CA LEU A 86 -7.16 7.52 -5.04
C LEU A 86 -7.65 6.19 -5.67
N SER A 87 -8.96 5.89 -5.60
CA SER A 87 -9.56 4.72 -6.26
C SER A 87 -9.46 4.80 -7.79
N ILE A 88 -9.56 6.01 -8.35
CA ILE A 88 -9.32 6.28 -9.78
C ILE A 88 -7.87 5.97 -10.17
N VAL A 89 -6.91 6.27 -9.30
CA VAL A 89 -5.47 6.00 -9.52
C VAL A 89 -5.17 4.50 -9.40
N GLY A 90 -5.75 3.82 -8.41
CA GLY A 90 -5.58 2.39 -8.20
C GLY A 90 -6.41 1.52 -9.14
N LYS A 91 -7.28 2.09 -9.97
CA LYS A 91 -8.15 1.35 -10.88
C LYS A 91 -7.34 0.46 -11.84
N ASP A 92 -7.84 -0.75 -12.06
CA ASP A 92 -7.26 -1.75 -12.98
C ASP A 92 -5.83 -2.21 -12.60
N THR A 93 -5.33 -1.84 -11.40
CA THR A 93 -4.08 -2.37 -10.83
C THR A 93 -4.30 -3.74 -10.19
N ILE A 94 -3.21 -4.50 -10.01
CA ILE A 94 -3.20 -5.73 -9.21
C ILE A 94 -2.88 -5.35 -7.77
N THR A 95 -3.77 -5.70 -6.84
CA THR A 95 -3.62 -5.43 -5.40
C THR A 95 -3.81 -6.70 -4.56
N THR A 96 -3.70 -7.86 -5.20
CA THR A 96 -3.85 -9.22 -4.66
C THR A 96 -2.61 -10.09 -4.88
N ASP A 97 -1.47 -9.48 -5.25
CA ASP A 97 -0.19 -10.17 -5.38
C ASP A 97 0.56 -10.24 -4.04
N SER A 98 1.85 -10.58 -4.07
CA SER A 98 2.69 -10.68 -2.87
C SER A 98 2.83 -9.37 -2.08
N LEU A 99 2.56 -8.19 -2.67
CA LEU A 99 2.62 -6.90 -1.97
C LEU A 99 1.54 -6.79 -0.89
N LEU A 100 0.40 -7.47 -1.08
CA LEU A 100 -0.70 -7.53 -0.11
C LEU A 100 -0.31 -8.30 1.16
N SER A 101 0.66 -9.23 1.08
CA SER A 101 1.17 -9.96 2.24
C SER A 101 1.95 -9.01 3.16
N ALA A 102 1.39 -8.74 4.34
CA ALA A 102 1.95 -7.81 5.32
C ALA A 102 1.25 -7.93 6.68
N THR A 103 1.87 -7.32 7.70
CA THR A 103 1.11 -6.76 8.83
C THR A 103 0.68 -5.35 8.46
N TRP A 104 -0.62 -5.15 8.21
CA TRP A 104 -1.22 -3.85 7.98
C TRP A 104 -1.77 -3.28 9.28
N ARG A 105 -1.51 -2.02 9.60
CA ARG A 105 -2.01 -1.33 10.81
C ARG A 105 -3.02 -0.24 10.44
N MET A 106 -4.13 -0.16 11.17
CA MET A 106 -5.19 0.82 10.93
C MET A 106 -4.73 2.25 11.20
N MET A 107 -4.83 3.09 10.16
CA MET A 107 -4.77 4.54 10.27
C MET A 107 -6.17 5.16 10.44
N TRP A 108 -7.17 4.63 9.72
CA TRP A 108 -8.54 5.16 9.71
C TRP A 108 -9.56 4.14 9.18
N THR A 109 -10.79 4.16 9.70
CA THR A 109 -11.92 3.39 9.15
C THR A 109 -13.28 4.08 9.34
N THR A 110 -14.28 3.65 8.58
CA THR A 110 -15.70 3.92 8.86
C THR A 110 -16.43 2.80 9.59
N GLU A 111 -15.80 1.63 9.77
CA GLU A 111 -16.43 0.45 10.35
C GLU A 111 -16.81 0.66 11.82
N LYS A 112 -18.12 0.66 12.09
CA LYS A 112 -18.69 0.99 13.40
C LYS A 112 -18.32 -0.02 14.48
N GLU A 113 -18.23 -1.30 14.15
CA GLU A 113 -17.91 -2.36 15.10
C GLU A 113 -16.47 -2.23 15.61
N GLN A 114 -15.51 -1.91 14.73
CA GLN A 114 -14.13 -1.64 15.13
C GLN A 114 -14.03 -0.34 15.94
N LEU A 115 -14.66 0.75 15.48
CA LEU A 115 -14.70 2.01 16.23
C LEU A 115 -15.36 1.83 17.61
N PHE A 116 -16.38 1.00 17.73
CA PHE A 116 -17.02 0.67 19.02
C PHE A 116 -16.04 -0.02 19.98
N ILE A 117 -15.27 -1.01 19.52
CA ILE A 117 -14.25 -1.68 20.35
C ILE A 117 -13.19 -0.68 20.80
N ILE A 118 -12.66 0.14 19.87
CA ILE A 118 -11.63 1.16 20.16
C ILE A 118 -12.14 2.17 21.20
N LYS A 119 -13.36 2.67 21.03
CA LYS A 119 -14.01 3.68 21.88
C LYS A 119 -14.29 3.16 23.30
N ASN A 120 -14.70 1.91 23.43
CA ASN A 120 -15.14 1.34 24.71
C ASN A 120 -14.05 0.59 25.48
N ALA A 121 -12.86 0.35 24.90
CA ALA A 121 -11.73 -0.28 25.61
C ALA A 121 -11.42 0.33 27.01
N PRO A 122 -11.49 1.67 27.22
CA PRO A 122 -11.33 2.27 28.55
C PRO A 122 -12.36 1.83 29.58
N LEU A 123 -13.59 1.48 29.18
CA LEU A 123 -14.63 0.96 30.08
C LEU A 123 -14.29 -0.43 30.64
N PHE A 124 -13.38 -1.15 29.99
CA PHE A 124 -12.86 -2.45 30.42
C PHE A 124 -11.49 -2.33 31.11
N GLY A 125 -11.06 -1.13 31.50
CA GLY A 125 -9.80 -0.89 32.21
C GLY A 125 -8.54 -1.04 31.36
N THR A 126 -8.66 -0.96 30.03
CA THR A 126 -7.55 -1.06 29.08
C THR A 126 -7.65 0.05 28.01
N GLN A 127 -6.80 0.02 26.99
CA GLN A 127 -6.87 0.89 25.82
C GLN A 127 -6.72 0.03 24.58
N ALA A 128 -7.34 0.40 23.46
CA ALA A 128 -7.05 -0.23 22.19
C ALA A 128 -5.68 0.26 21.68
N GLY A 129 -4.71 -0.64 21.66
CA GLY A 129 -3.38 -0.44 21.08
C GLY A 129 -3.45 -0.44 19.56
N ASP A 130 -2.54 -1.15 18.89
CA ASP A 130 -2.61 -1.34 17.45
C ASP A 130 -3.79 -2.24 17.05
N VAL A 131 -4.43 -1.86 15.94
CA VAL A 131 -5.48 -2.61 15.23
C VAL A 131 -4.89 -3.03 13.90
N LEU A 132 -4.84 -4.32 13.61
CA LEU A 132 -4.06 -4.90 12.52
C LEU A 132 -4.89 -5.81 11.61
N GLN A 133 -4.52 -5.88 10.34
CA GLN A 133 -4.82 -6.98 9.44
C GLN A 133 -3.50 -7.64 9.00
N VAL A 134 -3.25 -8.85 9.49
CA VAL A 134 -2.10 -9.65 9.07
C VAL A 134 -2.58 -10.55 7.93
N ILE A 135 -2.01 -10.35 6.74
CA ILE A 135 -2.39 -11.08 5.52
C ILE A 135 -1.20 -11.88 5.03
N ASP A 136 -1.45 -13.13 4.68
CA ASP A 136 -0.53 -13.99 3.94
C ASP A 136 -1.30 -14.57 2.74
N VAL A 137 -0.99 -14.05 1.55
CA VAL A 137 -1.63 -14.46 0.29
C VAL A 137 -1.21 -15.88 -0.12
N GLU A 138 0.03 -16.30 0.16
CA GLU A 138 0.53 -17.63 -0.21
C GLU A 138 -0.01 -18.70 0.74
N GLY A 139 0.00 -18.43 2.04
CA GLY A 139 -0.63 -19.27 3.06
C GLY A 139 -2.17 -19.22 3.07
N GLY A 140 -2.78 -18.30 2.31
CA GLY A 140 -4.24 -18.17 2.21
C GLY A 140 -4.91 -17.72 3.51
N THR A 141 -4.27 -16.87 4.31
CA THR A 141 -4.80 -16.40 5.61
C THR A 141 -4.97 -14.89 5.71
N LEU A 142 -5.97 -14.47 6.49
CA LEU A 142 -6.13 -13.10 6.97
C LEU A 142 -6.54 -13.14 8.44
N ASN A 143 -5.79 -12.44 9.28
CA ASN A 143 -6.06 -12.33 10.69
C ASN A 143 -6.33 -10.87 11.08
N ASN A 144 -7.51 -10.60 11.65
CA ASN A 144 -7.81 -9.29 12.24
C ASN A 144 -7.38 -9.31 13.72
N VAL A 145 -6.68 -8.26 14.15
CA VAL A 145 -6.10 -8.14 15.50
C VAL A 145 -6.49 -6.80 16.11
N ILE A 146 -6.91 -6.78 17.37
CA ILE A 146 -6.94 -5.58 18.21
C ILE A 146 -6.16 -5.89 19.47
N THR A 147 -5.06 -5.16 19.69
CA THR A 147 -4.23 -5.34 20.89
C THR A 147 -4.75 -4.49 22.06
N PHE A 148 -4.55 -4.98 23.29
CA PHE A 148 -4.99 -4.31 24.52
C PHE A 148 -3.85 -4.26 25.54
N PRO A 149 -3.06 -3.16 25.57
CA PRO A 149 -1.96 -3.03 26.52
C PRO A 149 -2.42 -3.06 28.00
N PRO A 150 -1.56 -3.52 28.93
CA PRO A 150 -0.22 -4.07 28.70
C PRO A 150 -0.21 -5.53 28.22
N SER A 151 -1.35 -6.21 28.23
CA SER A 151 -1.45 -7.63 27.86
C SER A 151 -2.89 -8.01 27.52
N GLY A 152 -3.16 -8.25 26.23
CA GLY A 152 -4.43 -8.74 25.74
C GLY A 152 -4.57 -8.56 24.24
N VAL A 153 -5.44 -9.36 23.63
CA VAL A 153 -5.71 -9.32 22.20
C VAL A 153 -7.12 -9.83 21.90
N PHE A 154 -7.86 -9.13 21.04
CA PHE A 154 -8.98 -9.70 20.29
C PHE A 154 -8.46 -10.10 18.92
N PHE A 155 -8.69 -11.36 18.55
CA PHE A 155 -8.07 -11.99 17.40
C PHE A 155 -9.12 -12.77 16.61
N VAL A 156 -9.23 -12.52 15.30
CA VAL A 156 -10.14 -13.22 14.40
C VAL A 156 -9.35 -13.80 13.25
N ARG A 157 -9.26 -15.13 13.20
CA ARG A 157 -8.62 -15.86 12.10
C ARG A 157 -9.58 -16.03 10.93
N SER A 158 -9.05 -15.94 9.72
CA SER A 158 -9.80 -16.13 8.47
C SER A 158 -8.96 -16.87 7.45
N SER A 159 -9.60 -17.69 6.62
CA SER A 159 -9.05 -18.10 5.33
C SER A 159 -9.41 -17.07 4.27
N ILE A 160 -8.56 -16.87 3.27
CA ILE A 160 -8.82 -16.00 2.10
C ILE A 160 -8.73 -16.74 0.77
N GLU A 161 -9.41 -16.18 -0.23
CA GLU A 161 -9.40 -16.63 -1.62
C GLU A 161 -9.36 -15.41 -2.55
N ILE A 162 -8.47 -15.42 -3.54
CA ILE A 162 -8.36 -14.34 -4.53
C ILE A 162 -9.48 -14.48 -5.55
N ALA A 163 -10.39 -13.49 -5.59
CA ALA A 163 -11.57 -13.49 -6.45
C ALA A 163 -11.40 -12.65 -7.72
N SER A 164 -10.50 -11.66 -7.70
CA SER A 164 -10.10 -10.87 -8.88
C SER A 164 -8.71 -10.25 -8.66
N THR A 165 -8.26 -9.37 -9.56
CA THR A 165 -7.03 -8.58 -9.40
C THR A 165 -7.04 -7.63 -8.18
N GLN A 166 -8.22 -7.33 -7.62
CA GLN A 166 -8.36 -6.42 -6.47
C GLN A 166 -9.22 -6.99 -5.33
N ARG A 167 -10.03 -8.01 -5.59
CA ARG A 167 -11.00 -8.57 -4.64
C ARG A 167 -10.46 -9.82 -3.97
N VAL A 168 -10.58 -9.85 -2.65
CA VAL A 168 -10.29 -11.01 -1.80
C VAL A 168 -11.55 -11.40 -1.04
N ASN A 169 -11.98 -12.65 -1.19
CA ASN A 169 -13.01 -13.24 -0.33
C ASN A 169 -12.38 -13.70 0.98
N PHE A 170 -13.10 -13.61 2.09
CA PHE A 170 -12.66 -14.14 3.38
C PHE A 170 -13.78 -14.91 4.10
N ARG A 171 -13.39 -15.86 4.95
CA ARG A 171 -14.27 -16.60 5.86
C ARG A 171 -13.63 -16.69 7.24
N PHE A 172 -14.33 -16.24 8.27
CA PHE A 172 -13.85 -16.37 9.65
C PHE A 172 -13.88 -17.85 10.09
N SER A 173 -12.81 -18.29 10.75
CA SER A 173 -12.63 -19.66 11.23
C SER A 173 -12.54 -19.76 12.76
N SER A 174 -12.08 -18.70 13.43
CA SER A 174 -12.11 -18.59 14.90
C SER A 174 -12.07 -17.11 15.32
N ALA A 175 -12.70 -16.80 16.45
CA ALA A 175 -12.53 -15.53 17.13
C ALA A 175 -12.16 -15.81 18.59
N VAL A 176 -11.24 -15.02 19.15
CA VAL A 176 -10.69 -15.24 20.49
C VAL A 176 -10.45 -13.87 21.14
N LEU A 177 -10.89 -13.72 22.39
CA LEU A 177 -10.44 -12.65 23.26
C LEU A 177 -9.51 -13.25 24.32
N ARG A 178 -8.25 -12.82 24.34
CA ARG A 178 -7.21 -13.33 25.24
C ARG A 178 -6.71 -12.20 26.14
N GLY A 179 -6.55 -12.48 27.43
CA GLY A 179 -5.84 -11.64 28.40
C GLY A 179 -4.59 -12.33 28.92
N LYS A 180 -3.94 -11.75 29.95
CA LYS A 180 -2.65 -12.25 30.47
C LYS A 180 -2.65 -13.74 30.83
N ASN A 181 -3.70 -14.21 31.50
CA ASN A 181 -3.81 -15.56 32.07
C ASN A 181 -5.15 -16.24 31.72
N TRP A 182 -5.86 -15.75 30.70
CA TRP A 182 -7.18 -16.28 30.32
C TRP A 182 -7.42 -16.14 28.83
N GLU A 183 -8.23 -17.04 28.29
CA GLU A 183 -8.69 -17.02 26.91
C GLU A 183 -10.19 -17.29 26.88
N PHE A 184 -10.92 -16.51 26.08
CA PHE A 184 -12.36 -16.66 25.86
C PHE A 184 -12.62 -16.83 24.35
N PRO A 185 -12.97 -18.04 23.89
CA PRO A 185 -13.35 -18.23 22.50
C PRO A 185 -14.68 -17.53 22.22
N LEU A 186 -14.70 -16.73 21.16
CA LEU A 186 -15.89 -16.07 20.65
C LEU A 186 -16.40 -16.84 19.43
N PRO A 187 -17.72 -17.05 19.27
CA PRO A 187 -18.27 -17.70 18.09
C PRO A 187 -17.84 -17.00 16.78
N PRO A 188 -17.13 -17.68 15.87
CA PRO A 188 -16.76 -17.09 14.58
C PRO A 188 -17.98 -17.08 13.65
N PHE A 189 -18.47 -15.90 13.34
CA PHE A 189 -19.56 -15.72 12.38
C PHE A 189 -19.20 -14.65 11.36
N GLY A 190 -19.10 -15.05 10.10
CA GLY A 190 -18.90 -14.11 9.01
C GLY A 190 -18.16 -14.72 7.83
N GLN A 191 -18.58 -14.29 6.65
CA GLN A 191 -17.83 -14.35 5.41
C GLN A 191 -18.08 -13.04 4.69
N GLY A 192 -17.16 -12.61 3.85
CA GLY A 192 -17.31 -11.38 3.10
C GLY A 192 -16.26 -11.27 2.02
N TRP A 193 -16.13 -10.07 1.48
CA TRP A 193 -15.03 -9.71 0.62
C TRP A 193 -14.56 -8.29 0.95
N PHE A 194 -13.32 -8.00 0.56
CA PHE A 194 -12.81 -6.65 0.47
C PHE A 194 -12.13 -6.44 -0.87
N GLU A 195 -12.12 -5.19 -1.32
CA GLU A 195 -11.35 -4.74 -2.47
C GLU A 195 -10.28 -3.76 -1.99
N SER A 196 -9.01 -4.07 -2.27
CA SER A 196 -7.92 -3.13 -2.07
C SER A 196 -7.90 -2.18 -3.27
N ILE A 197 -8.69 -1.11 -3.20
CA ILE A 197 -8.88 -0.11 -4.27
C ILE A 197 -7.63 0.73 -4.53
N TYR A 198 -6.68 0.73 -3.60
CA TYR A 198 -5.31 1.22 -3.79
C TYR A 198 -4.35 0.41 -2.91
N LEU A 199 -3.16 0.12 -3.42
CA LEU A 199 -2.08 -0.53 -2.71
C LEU A 199 -0.73 -0.01 -3.23
N ASP A 200 0.16 0.38 -2.33
CA ASP A 200 1.58 0.56 -2.60
C ASP A 200 2.43 -0.13 -1.51
N ASP A 201 3.71 0.21 -1.44
CA ASP A 201 4.65 -0.32 -0.46
C ASP A 201 4.39 0.17 0.97
N GLU A 202 3.79 1.35 1.13
CA GLU A 202 3.55 2.01 2.41
C GLU A 202 2.12 1.84 2.93
N ILE A 203 1.10 1.96 2.06
CA ILE A 203 -0.31 2.00 2.44
C ILE A 203 -1.20 1.11 1.58
N ARG A 204 -2.35 0.75 2.15
CA ARG A 204 -3.45 0.09 1.45
C ARG A 204 -4.76 0.77 1.80
N VAL A 205 -5.58 1.04 0.78
CA VAL A 205 -6.93 1.59 0.94
C VAL A 205 -7.94 0.56 0.45
N VAL A 206 -8.94 0.32 1.28
CA VAL A 206 -9.80 -0.85 1.20
C VAL A 206 -11.26 -0.42 1.25
N LYS A 207 -12.10 -1.13 0.50
CA LYS A 207 -13.56 -1.06 0.58
C LYS A 207 -14.11 -2.47 0.86
N ASP A 208 -14.97 -2.62 1.87
CA ASP A 208 -15.56 -3.91 2.23
C ASP A 208 -16.93 -4.17 1.58
N ILE A 209 -17.45 -5.38 1.78
CA ILE A 209 -18.78 -5.82 1.33
C ILE A 209 -19.95 -4.95 1.84
N ARG A 210 -19.80 -4.23 2.97
CA ARG A 210 -20.81 -3.30 3.50
C ARG A 210 -20.66 -1.89 2.93
N GLY A 211 -19.60 -1.63 2.16
CA GLY A 211 -19.24 -0.31 1.67
C GLY A 211 -18.50 0.55 2.70
N ASP A 212 -18.01 -0.05 3.80
CA ASP A 212 -17.12 0.62 4.73
C ASP A 212 -15.71 0.70 4.17
N TYR A 213 -14.99 1.76 4.54
CA TYR A 213 -13.62 2.02 4.11
C TYR A 213 -12.64 1.77 5.24
N LEU A 214 -11.43 1.32 4.86
CA LEU A 214 -10.30 1.12 5.76
C LEU A 214 -9.02 1.63 5.08
N VAL A 215 -8.28 2.48 5.78
CA VAL A 215 -6.93 2.94 5.40
C VAL A 215 -5.94 2.38 6.42
N VAL A 216 -4.92 1.70 5.91
CA VAL A 216 -3.89 1.05 6.71
C VAL A 216 -2.49 1.39 6.19
N ASP A 217 -1.52 1.49 7.10
CA ASP A 217 -0.09 1.51 6.77
C ASP A 217 0.56 0.14 6.97
N ARG A 218 1.69 -0.11 6.31
CA ARG A 218 2.53 -1.29 6.57
C ARG A 218 3.19 -1.10 7.93
N ALA A 219 2.88 -1.98 8.88
CA ALA A 219 3.47 -1.90 10.21
C ALA A 219 5.00 -2.10 10.14
N PRO A 220 5.80 -1.42 10.99
CA PRO A 220 7.26 -1.56 11.00
C PRO A 220 7.74 -2.87 11.64
N TYR A 221 6.83 -3.83 11.85
CA TYR A 221 7.07 -5.14 12.44
C TYR A 221 6.09 -6.15 11.85
N ASN A 222 6.48 -7.42 11.83
CA ASN A 222 5.55 -8.51 11.53
C ASN A 222 4.88 -8.95 12.83
N TRP A 223 3.56 -8.91 12.90
CA TRP A 223 2.81 -9.44 14.03
C TRP A 223 2.68 -10.95 13.92
N THR A 224 2.89 -11.64 15.03
CA THR A 224 2.63 -13.07 15.21
C THR A 224 1.76 -13.27 16.44
N GLU A 225 1.01 -14.37 16.47
CA GLU A 225 0.17 -14.75 17.62
C GLU A 225 0.98 -15.14 18.87
#